data_AF-A0A0E1X7A4-F1
#
_entry.id   AF-A0A0E1X7A4-F1
#
_cell.length_a   1.000
_cell.length_b   1.000
_cell.length_c   1.000
_cell.angle_alpha   90.00
_cell.angle_beta   90.00
_cell.angle_gamma   90.00
#
_symmetry.space_group_name_H-M   'P 1'
#
loop_
_entity.id
_entity.type
_entity.pdbx_description
1 polymer ?
#
loop_
_entity_poly.entity_id
_entity_poly.type
_entity_poly.pdbx_seq_one_letter_code
_entity_poly.pdbx_strand_id
1 'polypeptide(L)'
;MAKGRLRSSDAPWVQGALDLVDKRWSKEIRAADGSVDRRMLELFVIVELKNRIAANEIWIKGSRTYRALDEGMISQQTYAIIKAEARIPVAIPVDVEIYLAQKAEALGQKLREAASRLEGGRGDTRIGAKGLRVPAVKSVETEAALAFARRVASSMPPIRLTDLVADVDRMTGFSSLFEHLQTGRMPGDTRASAALNLCAEIGRSGQAIIFTHHAHLVELARKSIPGVSVVEMPH
;
A
#
# COMPACT_ATOMS: atom_id res chain seq x y z
N MET A 1 -16.84 -31.38 -23.31
CA MET A 1 -16.84 -32.17 -22.06
C MET A 1 -16.44 -31.28 -20.91
N ALA A 2 -17.36 -31.10 -19.95
CA ALA A 2 -17.21 -30.17 -18.83
C ALA A 2 -16.21 -30.73 -17.80
N LYS A 3 -15.07 -30.06 -17.60
CA LYS A 3 -14.17 -30.35 -16.49
C LYS A 3 -14.87 -29.89 -15.20
N GLY A 4 -15.09 -30.84 -14.31
CA GLY A 4 -15.84 -30.66 -13.07
C GLY A 4 -15.32 -29.48 -12.26
N ARG A 5 -16.20 -28.51 -12.01
CA ARG A 5 -16.04 -27.55 -10.91
C ARG A 5 -15.85 -28.40 -9.65
N LEU A 6 -14.70 -28.29 -8.98
CA LEU A 6 -14.45 -28.93 -7.69
C LEU A 6 -15.43 -28.34 -6.66
N ARG A 7 -16.62 -28.92 -6.66
CA ARG A 7 -17.72 -28.71 -5.72
C ARG A 7 -17.39 -29.57 -4.49
N SER A 8 -16.62 -29.02 -3.56
CA SER A 8 -16.69 -29.47 -2.17
C SER A 8 -16.91 -28.25 -1.29
N SER A 9 -18.14 -28.09 -0.83
CA SER A 9 -18.61 -27.14 0.16
C SER A 9 -18.11 -27.42 1.59
N ASP A 10 -17.29 -28.45 1.78
CA ASP A 10 -17.18 -29.14 3.07
C ASP A 10 -15.93 -28.76 3.88
N ALA A 11 -15.19 -27.74 3.46
CA ALA A 11 -14.03 -27.28 4.24
C ALA A 11 -14.52 -26.38 5.40
N PRO A 12 -14.20 -26.70 6.67
CA PRO A 12 -14.72 -25.97 7.84
C PRO A 12 -14.45 -24.46 7.81
N TRP A 13 -13.39 -24.02 7.13
CA TRP A 13 -13.04 -22.61 7.01
C TRP A 13 -13.98 -21.80 6.11
N VAL A 14 -14.74 -22.45 5.22
CA VAL A 14 -15.62 -21.77 4.25
C VAL A 14 -16.73 -21.01 4.97
N GLN A 15 -17.34 -21.61 5.99
CA GLN A 15 -18.39 -20.92 6.77
C GLN A 15 -17.82 -19.74 7.56
N GLY A 16 -16.69 -19.94 8.24
CA GLY A 16 -16.03 -18.85 8.97
C GLY A 16 -15.58 -17.70 8.04
N ALA A 17 -15.18 -18.00 6.80
CA ALA A 17 -14.88 -16.97 5.81
C ALA A 17 -16.15 -16.22 5.35
N LEU A 18 -17.27 -16.93 5.15
CA LEU A 18 -18.54 -16.31 4.75
C LEU A 18 -19.11 -15.37 5.82
N ASP A 19 -18.85 -15.60 7.10
CA ASP A 19 -19.25 -14.71 8.20
C ASP A 19 -18.51 -13.35 8.17
N LEU A 20 -17.32 -13.31 7.55
CA LEU A 20 -16.52 -12.10 7.41
C LEU A 20 -16.89 -11.29 6.15
N VAL A 21 -17.66 -11.87 5.23
CA VAL A 21 -17.97 -11.27 3.92
C VAL A 21 -18.94 -10.10 4.08
N ASP A 22 -18.50 -8.92 3.61
CA ASP A 22 -19.36 -7.74 3.55
C ASP A 22 -20.38 -7.81 2.39
N LYS A 23 -21.31 -6.84 2.34
CA LYS A 23 -22.36 -6.79 1.31
C LYS A 23 -21.81 -6.64 -0.12
N ARG A 24 -20.59 -6.10 -0.28
CA ARG A 24 -19.98 -5.88 -1.59
C ARG A 24 -19.43 -7.20 -2.13
N TRP A 25 -18.65 -7.90 -1.32
CA TRP A 25 -18.06 -9.20 -1.67
C TRP A 25 -19.11 -10.31 -1.76
N SER A 26 -20.19 -10.23 -0.97
CA SER A 26 -21.28 -11.22 -1.02
C SER A 26 -21.88 -11.39 -2.42
N LYS A 27 -21.96 -10.30 -3.20
CA LYS A 27 -22.48 -10.32 -4.59
C LYS A 27 -21.55 -11.04 -5.57
N GLU A 28 -20.24 -11.00 -5.31
CA GLU A 28 -19.22 -11.63 -6.15
C GLU A 28 -18.98 -13.09 -5.76
N ILE A 29 -19.18 -13.40 -4.47
CA ILE A 29 -18.94 -14.73 -3.89
C ILE A 29 -20.16 -15.64 -4.03
N ARG A 30 -21.39 -15.09 -3.98
CA ARG A 30 -22.63 -15.88 -4.10
C ARG A 30 -23.18 -15.80 -5.51
N ALA A 31 -23.31 -16.95 -6.16
CA ALA A 31 -24.02 -17.07 -7.43
C ALA A 31 -25.54 -16.93 -7.23
N ALA A 32 -26.27 -16.64 -8.32
CA ALA A 32 -27.72 -16.45 -8.31
C ALA A 32 -28.51 -17.69 -7.84
N ASP A 33 -27.92 -18.88 -7.92
CA ASP A 33 -28.48 -20.15 -7.42
C ASP A 33 -28.18 -20.40 -5.93
N GLY A 34 -27.56 -19.43 -5.24
CA GLY A 34 -27.18 -19.53 -3.84
C GLY A 34 -25.88 -20.30 -3.60
N SER A 35 -25.22 -20.82 -4.64
CA SER A 35 -23.93 -21.49 -4.52
C SER A 35 -22.80 -20.50 -4.28
N VAL A 36 -21.74 -20.96 -3.59
CA VAL A 36 -20.56 -20.15 -3.28
C VAL A 36 -19.49 -20.40 -4.33
N ASP A 37 -19.02 -19.34 -4.99
CA ASP A 37 -17.82 -19.38 -5.81
C ASP A 37 -16.59 -19.43 -4.90
N ARG A 38 -16.03 -20.63 -4.78
CA ARG A 38 -14.86 -20.90 -3.95
C ARG A 38 -13.65 -20.06 -4.33
N ARG A 39 -13.42 -19.78 -5.62
CA ARG A 39 -12.24 -19.00 -6.04
C ARG A 39 -12.37 -17.55 -5.60
N MET A 40 -13.58 -17.00 -5.70
CA MET A 40 -13.86 -15.65 -5.20
C MET A 40 -13.78 -15.58 -3.68
N LEU A 41 -14.22 -16.62 -2.98
CA LEU A 41 -14.07 -16.70 -1.52
C LEU A 41 -12.59 -16.79 -1.10
N GLU A 42 -11.77 -17.60 -1.79
CA GLU A 42 -10.33 -17.69 -1.55
C GLU A 42 -9.63 -16.34 -1.80
N LEU A 43 -10.01 -15.65 -2.88
CA LEU A 43 -9.49 -14.32 -3.19
C LEU A 43 -9.90 -13.29 -2.11
N PHE A 44 -11.15 -13.33 -1.65
CA PHE A 44 -11.63 -12.49 -0.56
C PHE A 44 -10.78 -12.68 0.70
N VAL A 45 -10.53 -13.93 1.11
CA VAL A 45 -9.72 -14.23 2.30
C VAL A 45 -8.31 -13.67 2.18
N ILE A 46 -7.68 -13.78 1.01
CA ILE A 46 -6.33 -13.22 0.77
C ILE A 46 -6.34 -11.70 0.83
N VAL A 47 -7.33 -11.05 0.20
CA VAL A 47 -7.45 -9.59 0.22
C VAL A 47 -7.71 -9.07 1.63
N GLU A 48 -8.60 -9.73 2.37
CA GLU A 48 -8.93 -9.35 3.74
C GLU A 48 -7.74 -9.57 4.68
N LEU A 49 -7.02 -10.68 4.55
CA LEU A 49 -5.78 -10.92 5.28
C LEU A 49 -4.75 -9.81 5.00
N LYS A 50 -4.55 -9.43 3.74
CA LYS A 50 -3.67 -8.33 3.36
C LYS A 50 -4.08 -7.02 4.04
N ASN A 51 -5.38 -6.70 4.02
CA ASN A 51 -5.91 -5.46 4.60
C ASN A 51 -5.72 -5.45 6.12
N ARG A 52 -5.99 -6.56 6.80
CA ARG A 52 -5.84 -6.68 8.26
C ARG A 52 -4.39 -6.66 8.71
N ILE A 53 -3.47 -7.24 7.93
CA ILE A 53 -2.03 -7.08 8.15
C ILE A 53 -1.64 -5.59 8.00
N ALA A 54 -2.12 -4.92 6.96
CA ALA A 54 -1.86 -3.50 6.75
C ALA A 54 -2.47 -2.60 7.85
N ALA A 55 -3.61 -3.00 8.42
CA ALA A 55 -4.25 -2.34 9.53
C ALA A 55 -3.61 -2.65 10.90
N ASN A 56 -2.57 -3.50 10.94
CA ASN A 56 -1.96 -4.01 12.18
C ASN A 56 -2.94 -4.77 13.09
N GLU A 57 -3.98 -5.38 12.54
CA GLU A 57 -4.91 -6.25 13.28
C GLU A 57 -4.41 -7.69 13.35
N ILE A 58 -3.56 -8.09 12.39
CA ILE A 58 -2.95 -9.41 12.31
C ILE A 58 -1.43 -9.24 12.24
N TRP A 59 -0.73 -10.01 13.06
CA TRP A 59 0.72 -10.07 13.07
C TRP A 59 1.22 -11.44 12.64
N ILE A 60 2.36 -11.44 11.95
CA ILE A 60 3.01 -12.64 11.46
C ILE A 60 4.20 -12.93 12.35
N LYS A 61 4.11 -14.03 13.11
CA LYS A 61 5.20 -14.51 13.96
C LYS A 61 6.48 -14.69 13.13
N GLY A 62 7.58 -14.08 13.58
CA GLY A 62 8.88 -14.12 12.89
C GLY A 62 9.05 -13.08 11.78
N SER A 63 8.01 -12.32 11.41
CA SER A 63 8.14 -11.18 10.50
C SER A 63 8.90 -10.03 11.17
N ARG A 64 9.73 -9.32 10.39
CA ARG A 64 10.37 -8.07 10.84
C ARG A 64 9.47 -6.86 10.60
N THR A 65 8.63 -6.92 9.56
CA THR A 65 7.78 -5.80 9.12
C THR A 65 6.38 -5.86 9.71
N TYR A 66 5.83 -7.07 9.89
CA TYR A 66 4.46 -7.30 10.38
C TYR A 66 4.46 -8.01 11.72
N ARG A 67 5.28 -7.50 12.65
CA ARG A 67 5.46 -8.07 13.99
C ARG A 67 4.41 -7.52 14.95
N ALA A 68 4.04 -8.32 15.95
CA ALA A 68 3.19 -7.85 17.04
C ALA A 68 3.85 -6.67 17.77
N LEU A 69 3.05 -5.65 18.09
CA LEU A 69 3.54 -4.41 18.70
C LEU A 69 4.24 -4.69 20.03
N ASP A 70 3.66 -5.59 20.81
CA ASP A 70 4.15 -6.05 22.11
C ASP A 70 5.51 -6.76 22.05
N GLU A 71 5.86 -7.43 20.95
CA GLU A 71 7.22 -7.99 20.77
C GLU A 71 8.31 -6.90 20.72
N GLY A 72 7.95 -5.65 20.37
CA GLY A 72 8.85 -4.50 20.42
C GLY A 72 8.78 -3.71 21.72
N MET A 73 7.82 -4.01 22.59
CA MET A 73 7.64 -3.30 23.85
C MET A 73 8.52 -3.90 24.94
N ILE A 74 8.98 -3.03 25.86
CA ILE A 74 9.58 -3.48 27.11
C ILE A 74 8.57 -4.29 27.91
N SER A 75 9.03 -5.36 28.57
CA SER A 75 8.14 -6.16 29.41
C SER A 75 7.55 -5.30 30.53
N GLN A 76 6.35 -5.65 31.01
CA GLN A 76 5.71 -4.92 32.12
C GLN A 76 6.61 -4.89 33.37
N GLN A 77 7.34 -5.97 33.63
CA GLN A 77 8.27 -6.07 34.75
C GLN A 77 9.44 -5.09 34.60
N THR A 78 10.05 -5.05 33.41
CA THR A 78 11.12 -4.09 33.08
C THR A 78 10.61 -2.65 33.17
N TYR A 79 9.40 -2.38 32.67
CA TYR A 79 8.79 -1.06 32.74
C TYR A 79 8.54 -0.62 34.19
N ALA A 80 8.05 -1.51 35.06
CA ALA A 80 7.84 -1.21 36.48
C ALA A 80 9.13 -0.78 37.17
N ILE A 81 10.26 -1.44 36.86
CA ILE A 81 11.59 -1.07 37.38
C ILE A 81 12.00 0.31 36.86
N ILE A 82 11.93 0.56 35.56
CA ILE A 82 12.31 1.86 34.96
C ILE A 82 11.45 3.00 35.52
N LYS A 83 10.15 2.74 35.73
CA LYS A 83 9.22 3.70 36.32
C LYS A 83 9.54 4.01 37.78
N ALA A 84 9.87 2.99 38.58
CA ALA A 84 10.28 3.17 39.98
C ALA A 84 11.60 3.95 40.10
N GLU A 85 12.52 3.76 39.16
CA GLU A 85 13.78 4.50 39.10
C GLU A 85 13.65 5.92 38.53
N ALA A 86 12.44 6.35 38.13
CA ALA A 86 12.17 7.62 37.44
C ALA A 86 13.08 7.86 36.20
N ARG A 87 13.53 6.78 35.56
CA ARG A 87 14.49 6.79 34.43
C ARG A 87 13.85 6.56 33.08
N ILE A 88 12.56 6.83 32.93
CA ILE A 88 11.88 6.60 31.65
C ILE A 88 12.51 7.55 30.61
N PRO A 89 13.20 7.04 29.57
CA PRO A 89 14.04 7.84 28.69
C PRO A 89 13.20 8.52 27.61
N VAL A 90 12.21 9.31 28.02
CA VAL A 90 11.31 10.04 27.13
C VAL A 90 11.40 11.52 27.44
N ALA A 91 11.63 12.32 26.41
CA ALA A 91 11.64 13.78 26.49
C ALA A 91 10.22 14.38 26.53
N ILE A 92 9.28 13.70 27.20
CA ILE A 92 7.89 14.12 27.39
C ILE A 92 7.48 13.90 28.84
N PRO A 93 6.49 14.64 29.37
CA PRO A 93 5.94 14.36 30.69
C PRO A 93 5.47 12.90 30.79
N VAL A 94 5.90 12.24 31.86
CA VAL A 94 5.49 10.86 32.18
C VAL A 94 4.06 10.82 32.72
N ASP A 95 3.62 11.91 33.35
CA ASP A 95 2.25 12.08 33.81
C ASP A 95 1.32 12.36 32.62
N VAL A 96 0.28 11.52 32.50
CA VAL A 96 -0.66 11.56 31.39
C VAL A 96 -1.48 12.86 31.38
N GLU A 97 -1.87 13.37 32.54
CA GLU A 97 -2.68 14.59 32.64
C GLU A 97 -1.85 15.81 32.24
N ILE A 98 -0.59 15.87 32.70
CA ILE A 98 0.35 16.93 32.29
C ILE A 98 0.63 16.84 30.79
N TYR A 99 0.85 15.64 30.25
CA TYR A 99 1.08 15.45 28.83
C TYR A 99 -0.13 15.89 28.00
N LEU A 100 -1.33 15.46 28.38
CA LEU A 100 -2.57 15.82 27.68
C LEU A 100 -2.85 17.32 27.75
N ALA A 101 -2.64 17.95 28.90
CA ALA A 101 -2.79 19.40 29.07
C ALA A 101 -1.83 20.16 28.12
N GLN A 102 -0.55 19.77 28.07
CA GLN A 102 0.43 20.39 27.16
C GLN A 102 0.06 20.19 25.69
N LYS A 103 -0.42 19.00 25.31
CA LYS A 103 -0.85 18.73 23.92
C LYS A 103 -2.12 19.50 23.56
N ALA A 104 -3.09 19.60 24.47
CA ALA A 104 -4.30 20.38 24.29
C ALA A 104 -3.99 21.86 24.11
N GLU A 105 -3.09 22.42 24.91
CA GLU A 105 -2.64 23.80 24.79
C GLU A 105 -1.93 24.06 23.45
N ALA A 106 -0.97 23.20 23.09
CA ALA A 106 -0.25 23.30 21.82
C ALA A 106 -1.18 23.19 20.61
N LEU A 107 -2.16 22.27 20.66
CA LEU A 107 -3.19 22.15 19.64
C LEU A 107 -4.05 23.40 19.57
N GLY A 108 -4.51 23.91 20.72
CA GLY A 108 -5.29 25.14 20.81
C GLY A 108 -4.56 26.35 20.24
N GLN A 109 -3.26 26.48 20.49
CA GLN A 109 -2.42 27.51 19.89
C GLN A 109 -2.34 27.36 18.36
N LYS A 110 -2.10 26.15 17.85
CA LYS A 110 -2.04 25.90 16.40
C LYS A 110 -3.36 26.13 15.70
N LEU A 111 -4.49 25.82 16.34
CA LEU A 111 -5.82 26.11 15.83
C LEU A 111 -6.08 27.63 15.78
N ARG A 112 -5.69 28.38 16.81
CA ARG A 112 -5.77 29.85 16.81
C ARG A 112 -4.90 30.47 15.71
N GLU A 113 -3.67 29.99 15.54
CA GLU A 113 -2.78 30.40 14.43
C GLU A 113 -3.42 30.10 13.06
N ALA A 114 -4.03 28.92 12.90
CA ALA A 114 -4.70 28.54 11.67
C ALA A 114 -5.92 29.42 11.38
N ALA A 115 -6.76 29.70 12.39
CA ALA A 115 -7.92 30.58 12.26
C ALA A 115 -7.52 32.00 11.81
N SER A 116 -6.50 32.59 12.45
CA SER A 116 -5.97 33.91 12.07
C SER A 116 -5.44 33.94 10.62
N ARG A 117 -4.75 32.88 10.17
CA ARG A 117 -4.27 32.78 8.79
C ARG A 117 -5.42 32.68 7.78
N LEU A 118 -6.49 31.97 8.14
CA LEU A 118 -7.69 31.84 7.31
C LEU A 118 -8.43 33.17 7.19
N GLU A 119 -8.59 33.92 8.27
CA GLU A 119 -9.21 35.26 8.26
C GLU A 119 -8.39 36.26 7.43
N GLY A 120 -7.05 36.21 7.54
CA GLY A 120 -6.17 37.09 6.77
C GLY A 120 -5.98 36.68 5.30
N GLY A 121 -6.62 35.61 4.82
CA GLY A 121 -6.45 35.07 3.47
C GLY A 121 -5.01 34.62 3.16
N ARG A 122 -4.20 34.35 4.20
CA ARG A 122 -2.78 34.01 4.05
C ARG A 122 -2.61 32.49 3.97
N GLY A 123 -2.26 32.02 2.78
CA GLY A 123 -1.94 30.62 2.49
C GLY A 123 -2.95 29.95 1.57
N ASP A 124 -2.66 28.72 1.18
CA ASP A 124 -3.48 27.98 0.22
C ASP A 124 -4.69 27.27 0.88
N THR A 125 -4.74 27.24 2.22
CA THR A 125 -5.87 26.68 2.97
C THR A 125 -7.02 27.68 3.00
N ARG A 126 -8.23 27.25 2.64
CA ARG A 126 -9.43 28.11 2.56
C ARG A 126 -10.66 27.40 3.12
N ILE A 127 -11.56 28.17 3.72
CA ILE A 127 -12.92 27.70 4.06
C ILE A 127 -13.87 28.26 3.00
N GLY A 128 -14.51 27.38 2.23
CA GLY A 128 -15.53 27.77 1.24
C GLY A 128 -16.88 27.09 1.52
N ALA A 129 -17.86 27.30 0.65
CA ALA A 129 -19.21 26.72 0.80
C ALA A 129 -19.25 25.18 0.88
N LYS A 130 -18.20 24.49 0.41
CA LYS A 130 -18.04 23.02 0.48
C LYS A 130 -17.19 22.55 1.67
N GLY A 131 -16.82 23.44 2.59
CA GLY A 131 -16.02 23.13 3.78
C GLY A 131 -14.55 23.56 3.69
N LEU A 132 -13.73 23.00 4.58
CA LEU A 132 -12.30 23.27 4.69
C LEU A 132 -11.53 22.60 3.55
N ARG A 133 -10.89 23.42 2.71
CA ARG A 133 -9.95 22.96 1.69
C ARG A 133 -8.52 23.15 2.21
N VAL A 134 -7.90 22.05 2.63
CA VAL A 134 -6.47 22.00 2.94
C VAL A 134 -5.74 21.51 1.67
N PRO A 135 -4.81 22.28 1.12
CA PRO A 135 -3.97 21.82 0.02
C PRO A 135 -3.10 20.67 0.51
N ALA A 136 -2.79 19.74 -0.40
CA ALA A 136 -1.83 18.68 -0.09
C ALA A 136 -0.51 19.31 0.37
N VAL A 137 -0.03 18.88 1.54
CA VAL A 137 1.31 19.23 2.01
C VAL A 137 2.28 18.63 1.00
N LYS A 138 2.90 19.48 0.18
CA LYS A 138 4.05 19.06 -0.61
C LYS A 138 5.19 18.83 0.39
N SER A 139 5.78 17.64 0.37
CA SER A 139 7.01 17.39 1.10
C SER A 139 8.03 18.43 0.66
N VAL A 140 8.38 19.34 1.57
CA VAL A 140 9.50 20.24 1.35
C VAL A 140 10.74 19.39 1.53
N GLU A 141 11.24 18.83 0.43
CA GLU A 141 12.51 18.10 0.44
C GLU A 141 13.60 19.09 0.81
N THR A 142 14.28 18.83 1.93
CA THR A 142 15.42 19.66 2.35
C THR A 142 16.58 19.44 1.40
N GLU A 143 17.43 20.46 1.22
CA GLU A 143 18.63 20.34 0.38
C GLU A 143 19.56 19.21 0.85
N ALA A 144 19.64 18.98 2.16
CA ALA A 144 20.34 17.85 2.75
C ALA A 144 19.73 16.49 2.33
N ALA A 145 18.40 16.36 2.28
CA ALA A 145 17.73 15.16 1.83
C ALA A 145 17.98 14.89 0.33
N LEU A 146 17.93 15.95 -0.50
CA LEU A 146 18.26 15.86 -1.93
C LEU A 146 19.72 15.45 -2.17
N ALA A 147 20.67 16.04 -1.43
CA ALA A 147 22.08 15.70 -1.51
C ALA A 147 22.35 14.24 -1.10
N PHE A 148 21.67 13.77 -0.04
CA PHE A 148 21.75 12.38 0.38
C PHE A 148 21.16 11.43 -0.67
N ALA A 149 19.97 11.73 -1.20
CA ALA A 149 19.33 10.94 -2.25
C ALA A 149 20.22 10.83 -3.49
N ARG A 150 20.88 11.92 -3.92
CA ARG A 150 21.86 11.91 -5.01
C ARG A 150 23.04 10.98 -4.73
N ARG A 151 23.59 11.02 -3.50
CA ARG A 151 24.70 10.15 -3.10
C ARG A 151 24.32 8.67 -3.07
N VAL A 152 23.10 8.37 -2.62
CA VAL A 152 22.54 7.01 -2.67
C VAL A 152 22.33 6.57 -4.12
N ALA A 153 21.73 7.42 -4.94
CA ALA A 153 21.51 7.14 -6.35
C ALA A 153 22.83 6.91 -7.11
N SER A 154 23.89 7.68 -6.81
CA SER A 154 25.21 7.49 -7.43
C SER A 154 25.92 6.22 -6.96
N SER A 155 25.52 5.65 -5.82
CA SER A 155 26.08 4.38 -5.32
C SER A 155 25.38 3.15 -5.93
N MET A 156 24.21 3.33 -6.53
CA MET A 156 23.48 2.27 -7.20
C MET A 156 23.96 2.14 -8.65
N PRO A 157 24.24 0.93 -9.14
CA PRO A 157 24.53 0.73 -10.55
C PRO A 157 23.31 1.14 -11.39
N PRO A 158 23.49 1.77 -12.56
CA PRO A 158 22.40 2.14 -13.45
C PRO A 158 21.83 0.88 -14.10
N ILE A 159 20.99 0.14 -13.37
CA ILE A 159 20.24 -1.00 -13.89
C ILE A 159 18.87 -0.53 -14.35
N ARG A 160 18.46 -0.91 -15.56
CA ARG A 160 17.09 -0.65 -16.00
C ARG A 160 16.15 -1.49 -15.15
N LEU A 161 15.05 -0.92 -14.69
CA LEU A 161 14.05 -1.64 -13.90
C LEU A 161 13.57 -2.91 -14.63
N THR A 162 13.48 -2.88 -15.96
CA THR A 162 13.14 -4.04 -16.80
C THR A 162 14.17 -5.17 -16.71
N ASP A 163 15.46 -4.82 -16.66
CA ASP A 163 16.56 -5.78 -16.60
C ASP A 163 16.60 -6.42 -15.20
N LEU A 164 16.42 -5.60 -14.15
CA LEU A 164 16.31 -6.07 -12.77
C LEU A 164 15.09 -7.00 -12.59
N VAL A 165 13.93 -6.62 -13.12
CA VAL A 165 12.72 -7.45 -13.06
C VAL A 165 12.91 -8.75 -13.84
N ALA A 166 13.58 -8.72 -14.99
CA ALA A 166 13.88 -9.92 -15.77
C ALA A 166 14.88 -10.87 -15.07
N ASP A 167 15.85 -10.33 -14.33
CA ASP A 167 16.79 -11.13 -13.54
C ASP A 167 16.10 -11.75 -12.31
N VAL A 168 15.24 -10.98 -11.62
CA VAL A 168 14.40 -11.51 -10.53
C VAL A 168 13.45 -12.58 -11.05
N ASP A 169 12.85 -12.39 -12.22
CA ASP A 169 12.02 -13.41 -12.87
C ASP A 169 12.82 -14.66 -13.23
N ARG A 170 14.04 -14.52 -13.73
CA ARG A 170 14.90 -15.67 -14.00
C ARG A 170 15.23 -16.47 -12.73
N MET A 171 15.41 -15.78 -11.60
CA MET A 171 15.72 -16.40 -10.31
C MET A 171 14.51 -17.05 -9.64
N THR A 172 13.33 -16.45 -9.79
CA THR A 172 12.15 -16.82 -8.99
C THR A 172 11.05 -17.47 -9.82
N GLY A 173 11.08 -17.32 -11.14
CA GLY A 173 10.03 -17.77 -12.06
C GLY A 173 8.68 -17.10 -11.84
N PHE A 174 8.63 -15.97 -11.11
CA PHE A 174 7.37 -15.41 -10.62
C PHE A 174 6.40 -15.00 -11.74
N SER A 175 6.90 -14.67 -12.95
CA SER A 175 6.06 -14.34 -14.09
C SER A 175 5.11 -15.48 -14.49
N SER A 176 5.51 -16.74 -14.27
CA SER A 176 4.72 -17.93 -14.58
C SER A 176 3.49 -18.10 -13.67
N LEU A 177 3.43 -17.37 -12.55
CA LEU A 177 2.33 -17.41 -11.59
C LEU A 177 1.21 -16.43 -11.95
N PHE A 178 1.42 -15.51 -12.88
CA PHE A 178 0.37 -14.58 -13.31
C PHE A 178 -0.48 -15.20 -14.41
N GLU A 179 -1.65 -15.69 -14.03
CA GLU A 179 -2.68 -16.13 -14.96
C GLU A 179 -3.71 -15.03 -15.22
N HIS A 180 -4.29 -15.02 -16.43
CA HIS A 180 -5.39 -14.12 -16.74
C HIS A 180 -6.61 -14.44 -15.84
N LEU A 181 -6.96 -13.52 -14.94
CA LEU A 181 -7.95 -13.72 -13.87
C LEU A 181 -9.29 -14.36 -14.31
N GLN A 182 -9.81 -13.98 -15.48
CA GLN A 182 -11.07 -14.55 -16.02
C GLN A 182 -10.89 -15.82 -16.87
N THR A 183 -9.72 -16.06 -17.46
CA THR A 183 -9.56 -17.12 -18.48
C THR A 183 -8.55 -18.20 -18.08
N GLY A 184 -7.78 -17.99 -17.01
CA GLY A 184 -6.71 -18.89 -16.55
C GLY A 184 -5.59 -19.08 -17.58
N ARG A 185 -5.55 -18.26 -18.63
CA ARG A 185 -4.55 -18.38 -19.69
C ARG A 185 -3.23 -17.77 -19.23
N MET A 186 -2.14 -18.44 -19.58
CA MET A 186 -0.80 -17.89 -19.41
C MET A 186 -0.57 -16.75 -20.42
N PRO A 187 0.08 -15.64 -20.02
CA PRO A 187 0.41 -14.54 -20.93
C PRO A 187 1.38 -15.02 -22.02
N GLY A 188 1.04 -14.74 -23.28
CA GLY A 188 1.83 -15.21 -24.44
C GLY A 188 3.16 -14.48 -24.65
N ASP A 189 3.34 -13.28 -24.08
CA ASP A 189 4.55 -12.46 -24.26
C ASP A 189 5.11 -12.04 -22.89
N THR A 190 5.96 -12.91 -22.35
CA THR A 190 5.99 -13.24 -20.90
C THR A 190 6.67 -12.19 -20.02
N ARG A 191 7.67 -11.47 -20.53
CA ARG A 191 8.54 -10.60 -19.69
C ARG A 191 8.20 -9.13 -19.76
N ALA A 192 8.06 -8.58 -20.96
CA ALA A 192 7.76 -7.17 -21.16
C ALA A 192 6.30 -6.85 -20.76
N SER A 193 5.35 -7.73 -21.05
CA SER A 193 3.95 -7.53 -20.66
C SER A 193 3.76 -7.58 -19.14
N ALA A 194 4.38 -8.53 -18.45
CA ALA A 194 4.31 -8.64 -16.98
C ALA A 194 4.93 -7.41 -16.29
N ALA A 195 6.10 -6.95 -16.75
CA ALA A 195 6.73 -5.73 -16.22
C ALA A 195 5.90 -4.46 -16.50
N LEU A 196 5.34 -4.34 -17.71
CA LEU A 196 4.44 -3.24 -18.06
C LEU A 196 3.16 -3.25 -17.22
N ASN A 197 2.57 -4.41 -16.97
CA ASN A 197 1.38 -4.55 -16.14
C ASN A 197 1.66 -4.22 -14.67
N LEU A 198 2.83 -4.63 -14.14
CA LEU A 198 3.27 -4.24 -12.80
C LEU A 198 3.47 -2.73 -12.71
N CYS A 199 4.18 -2.13 -13.66
CA CYS A 199 4.35 -0.68 -13.75
C CYS A 199 3.00 0.04 -13.90
N ALA A 200 2.03 -0.54 -14.59
CA ALA A 200 0.68 0.00 -14.72
C ALA A 200 -0.14 -0.11 -13.43
N GLU A 201 0.04 -1.16 -12.63
CA GLU A 201 -0.57 -1.27 -11.30
C GLU A 201 0.03 -0.25 -10.32
N ILE A 202 1.36 -0.10 -10.33
CA ILE A 202 2.07 0.96 -9.61
C ILE A 202 1.54 2.33 -10.06
N GLY A 203 1.37 2.51 -11.37
CA GLY A 203 0.78 3.68 -12.04
C GLY A 203 -0.70 3.95 -11.75
N ARG A 204 -1.45 2.97 -11.24
CA ARG A 204 -2.84 3.16 -10.77
C ARG A 204 -2.90 3.66 -9.33
N SER A 205 -1.87 3.35 -8.53
CA SER A 205 -1.72 3.83 -7.15
C SER A 205 -0.97 5.17 -7.03
N GLY A 206 -0.33 5.64 -8.11
CA GLY A 206 0.40 6.91 -8.22
C GLY A 206 0.90 7.16 -9.66
N GLN A 207 1.58 8.27 -9.99
CA GLN A 207 2.11 8.46 -11.36
C GLN A 207 3.37 7.60 -11.59
N ALA A 208 3.31 6.68 -12.55
CA ALA A 208 4.48 5.95 -13.06
C ALA A 208 4.79 6.41 -14.50
N ILE A 209 6.01 6.90 -14.73
CA ILE A 209 6.49 7.31 -16.06
C ILE A 209 7.49 6.27 -16.53
N ILE A 210 7.22 5.65 -17.69
CA ILE A 210 8.13 4.70 -18.33
C ILE A 210 8.83 5.42 -19.48
N PHE A 211 10.14 5.57 -19.40
CA PHE A 211 10.95 6.08 -20.51
C PHE A 211 11.49 4.91 -21.32
N THR A 212 11.20 4.90 -22.63
CA THR A 212 11.77 3.91 -23.55
C THR A 212 11.97 4.51 -24.94
N HIS A 213 13.10 4.19 -25.57
CA HIS A 213 13.40 4.52 -26.96
C HIS A 213 12.99 3.39 -27.95
N HIS A 214 12.45 2.27 -27.46
CA HIS A 214 12.15 1.10 -28.27
C HIS A 214 10.69 1.11 -28.72
N ALA A 215 10.46 1.33 -30.02
CA ALA A 215 9.12 1.40 -30.62
C ALA A 215 8.24 0.16 -30.31
N HIS A 216 8.84 -1.03 -30.28
CA HIS A 216 8.14 -2.28 -29.96
C HIS A 216 7.54 -2.28 -28.53
N LEU A 217 8.23 -1.70 -27.54
CA LEU A 217 7.73 -1.62 -26.16
C LEU A 217 6.60 -0.60 -26.01
N VAL A 218 6.63 0.48 -26.80
CA VAL A 218 5.53 1.46 -26.87
C VAL A 218 4.27 0.83 -27.44
N GLU A 219 4.42 0.03 -28.50
CA GLU A 219 3.29 -0.69 -29.12
C GLU A 219 2.71 -1.76 -28.18
N LEU A 220 3.58 -2.50 -27.48
CA LEU A 220 3.18 -3.49 -26.48
C LEU A 220 2.41 -2.84 -25.31
N ALA A 221 2.87 -1.66 -24.85
CA ALA A 221 2.21 -0.89 -23.80
C ALA A 221 0.81 -0.40 -24.23
N ARG A 222 0.67 0.12 -25.46
CA ARG A 222 -0.65 0.50 -26.03
C ARG A 222 -1.63 -0.67 -26.08
N LYS A 223 -1.15 -1.87 -26.41
CA LYS A 223 -1.98 -3.08 -26.49
C LYS A 223 -2.32 -3.65 -25.11
N SER A 224 -1.43 -3.52 -24.14
CA SER A 224 -1.55 -4.19 -22.83
C SER A 224 -2.13 -3.31 -21.72
N ILE A 225 -2.02 -1.98 -21.82
CA ILE A 225 -2.40 -1.04 -20.74
C ILE A 225 -3.55 -0.13 -21.21
N PRO A 226 -4.79 -0.35 -20.75
CA PRO A 226 -5.92 0.52 -21.06
C PRO A 226 -5.70 1.94 -20.52
N GLY A 227 -5.79 2.95 -21.39
CA GLY A 227 -5.68 4.36 -21.01
C GLY A 227 -4.25 4.92 -20.90
N VAL A 228 -3.24 4.19 -21.38
CA VAL A 228 -1.84 4.69 -21.37
C VAL A 228 -1.66 5.93 -22.26
N SER A 229 -1.12 7.01 -21.70
CA SER A 229 -0.72 8.20 -22.46
C SER A 229 0.75 8.10 -22.86
N VAL A 230 1.02 8.10 -24.17
CA VAL A 230 2.39 8.12 -24.71
C VAL A 230 2.73 9.56 -25.09
N VAL A 231 3.81 10.10 -24.52
CA VAL A 231 4.30 11.44 -24.83
C VAL A 231 5.67 11.31 -25.50
N GLU A 232 5.79 11.82 -26.72
CA GLU A 232 7.08 11.91 -27.41
C GLU A 232 7.89 13.06 -26.80
N MET A 233 9.07 12.76 -26.29
CA MET A 233 9.98 13.76 -25.76
C MET A 233 10.81 14.33 -26.92
N PRO A 234 10.96 15.66 -27.03
CA PRO A 234 11.89 16.26 -27.98
C PRO A 234 13.33 15.83 -27.67
N HIS A 235 14.13 15.66 -28.71
CA HIS A 235 15.55 15.31 -28.63
C HIS A 235 16.39 16.41 -27.94
#